data_AF-A0A7S4JE61-F1
#
_entry.id   AF-A0A7S4JE61-F1
#
_cell.length_a   1.000
_cell.length_b   1.000
_cell.length_c   1.000
_cell.angle_alpha   90.00
_cell.angle_beta   90.00
_cell.angle_gamma   90.00
#
_symmetry.space_group_name_H-M   'P 1'
#
loop_
_entity.id
_entity.type
_entity.pdbx_description
1 polymer ?
#
loop_
_entity_poly.entity_id
_entity_poly.type
_entity_poly.pdbx_seq_one_letter_code
_entity_poly.pdbx_strand_id
1 'polypeptide(L)'
;WASKLGCLWHVHPAIMGVTVLAAGTSVPDAIGSLLVARDGQGDMAVSNAIGSNVFDILLGLGLPWSLSCIVYGKPVPVDADNLEGLSIILFSTLAAVYLVTLLSGFKLTKCVGAIFFSFYFIFVTYNLLHEFRYINF
;
A
#
# COMPACT_ATOMS: atom_id res chain seq x y z
N TRP A 1 -13.71 -13.47 -2.34
CA TRP A 1 -14.94 -13.10 -1.60
C TRP A 1 -15.35 -11.67 -1.94
N ALA A 2 -14.41 -10.71 -1.94
CA ALA A 2 -14.65 -9.32 -2.40
C ALA A 2 -15.19 -9.25 -3.85
N SER A 3 -14.71 -10.11 -4.76
CA SER A 3 -15.24 -10.23 -6.12
C SER A 3 -16.70 -10.71 -6.18
N LYS A 4 -17.10 -11.63 -5.28
CA LYS A 4 -18.48 -12.13 -5.18
C LYS A 4 -19.43 -11.07 -4.61
N LEU A 5 -18.97 -10.27 -3.65
CA LEU A 5 -19.69 -9.10 -3.14
C LEU A 5 -19.78 -7.97 -4.17
N GLY A 6 -18.73 -7.76 -4.97
CA GLY A 6 -18.74 -6.82 -6.09
C GLY A 6 -19.82 -7.12 -7.12
N CYS A 7 -20.00 -8.40 -7.47
CA CYS A 7 -21.09 -8.82 -8.35
C CYS A 7 -22.50 -8.56 -7.76
N LEU A 8 -22.66 -8.61 -6.44
CA LEU A 8 -23.93 -8.29 -5.77
C LEU A 8 -24.25 -6.79 -5.81
N TRP A 9 -23.23 -5.93 -5.82
CA TRP A 9 -23.37 -4.47 -5.86
C TRP A 9 -23.12 -3.82 -7.22
N HIS A 10 -22.98 -4.60 -8.30
CA HIS A 10 -22.63 -4.10 -9.64
C HIS A 10 -21.35 -3.25 -9.68
N VAL A 11 -20.40 -3.51 -8.78
CA VAL A 11 -19.11 -2.83 -8.75
C VAL A 11 -18.06 -3.70 -9.42
N HIS A 12 -17.22 -3.11 -10.27
CA HIS A 12 -16.18 -3.83 -10.99
C HIS A 12 -15.24 -4.55 -10.00
N PRO A 13 -14.98 -5.87 -10.16
CA PRO A 13 -14.11 -6.63 -9.25
C PRO A 13 -12.71 -6.04 -9.04
N ALA A 14 -12.17 -5.30 -10.02
CA ALA A 14 -10.91 -4.56 -9.87
C ALA A 14 -11.01 -3.50 -8.76
N ILE A 15 -12.07 -2.69 -8.76
CA ILE A 15 -12.32 -1.67 -7.73
C ILE A 15 -12.48 -2.34 -6.36
N MET A 16 -13.27 -3.42 -6.28
CA MET A 16 -13.45 -4.14 -5.01
C MET A 16 -12.13 -4.72 -4.45
N GLY A 17 -11.21 -5.16 -5.31
CA GLY A 17 -9.89 -5.59 -4.91
C GLY A 17 -9.01 -4.43 -4.42
N VAL A 18 -8.97 -3.34 -5.18
CA VAL A 18 -8.08 -2.21 -4.88
C VAL A 18 -8.57 -1.36 -3.71
N THR A 19 -9.87 -1.29 -3.44
CA THR A 19 -10.42 -0.47 -2.35
C THR A 19 -10.86 -1.29 -1.14
N VAL A 20 -11.74 -2.29 -1.32
CA VAL A 20 -12.35 -3.00 -0.18
C VAL A 20 -11.39 -4.03 0.42
N LEU A 21 -10.70 -4.79 -0.42
CA LEU A 21 -9.71 -5.76 0.05
C LEU A 21 -8.51 -5.04 0.68
N ALA A 22 -7.97 -4.02 0.00
CA ALA A 22 -6.82 -3.25 0.49
C ALA A 22 -7.14 -2.44 1.76
N ALA A 23 -8.32 -1.81 1.85
CA ALA A 23 -8.73 -1.15 3.09
C ALA A 23 -8.93 -2.16 4.22
N GLY A 24 -9.38 -3.38 3.92
CA GLY A 24 -9.57 -4.44 4.89
C GLY A 24 -8.29 -4.90 5.58
N THR A 25 -7.13 -4.81 4.92
CA THR A 25 -5.82 -5.15 5.53
C THR A 25 -5.18 -3.93 6.17
N SER A 26 -5.09 -2.80 5.46
CA SER A 26 -4.34 -1.63 5.94
C SER A 26 -5.03 -0.83 7.06
N VAL A 27 -6.37 -0.85 7.16
CA VAL A 27 -7.09 -0.10 8.22
C VAL A 27 -6.83 -0.69 9.61
N PRO A 28 -6.97 -2.02 9.84
CA PRO A 28 -6.59 -2.64 11.10
C PRO A 28 -5.13 -2.40 11.47
N ASP A 29 -4.20 -2.51 10.52
CA ASP A 29 -2.77 -2.28 10.75
C ASP A 29 -2.45 -0.84 11.14
N ALA A 30 -3.13 0.13 10.52
CA ALA A 30 -3.01 1.54 10.88
C ALA A 30 -3.54 1.80 12.30
N ILE A 31 -4.66 1.20 12.68
CA ILE A 31 -5.21 1.30 14.04
C ILE A 31 -4.26 0.65 15.04
N GLY A 32 -3.72 -0.54 14.76
CA GLY A 32 -2.75 -1.22 15.61
C GLY A 32 -1.49 -0.37 15.84
N SER A 33 -0.92 0.18 14.77
CA SER A 33 0.24 1.08 14.83
C SER A 33 -0.07 2.35 15.64
N LEU A 34 -1.27 2.91 15.47
CA LEU A 34 -1.71 4.10 16.22
C LEU A 34 -1.86 3.82 17.72
N LEU A 35 -2.43 2.68 18.11
CA LEU A 35 -2.60 2.31 19.52
C LEU A 35 -1.24 2.17 20.21
N VAL A 36 -0.31 1.44 19.59
CA VAL A 36 1.06 1.25 20.10
C VAL A 36 1.83 2.58 20.16
N ALA A 37 1.65 3.46 19.17
CA ALA A 37 2.23 4.80 19.21
C ALA A 37 1.67 5.65 20.35
N ARG A 38 0.37 5.53 20.67
CA ARG A 38 -0.26 6.24 21.79
C ARG A 38 0.24 5.78 23.15
N ASP A 39 0.64 4.52 23.27
CA ASP A 39 1.27 3.97 24.47
C ASP A 39 2.74 4.36 24.62
N GLY A 40 3.25 5.26 23.75
CA GLY A 40 4.61 5.78 23.79
C GLY A 40 5.63 4.89 23.07
N GLN A 41 5.21 3.79 22.45
CA GLN A 41 6.08 2.82 21.79
C GLN A 41 6.19 3.12 20.28
N GLY A 42 6.67 4.32 19.94
CA GLY A 42 6.78 4.76 18.54
C GLY A 42 7.63 3.85 17.65
N ASP A 43 8.72 3.29 18.18
CA ASP A 43 9.58 2.36 17.44
C ASP A 43 8.85 1.07 17.05
N MET A 44 8.00 0.57 17.96
CA MET A 44 7.16 -0.60 17.69
C MET A 44 6.05 -0.29 16.69
N ALA A 45 5.48 0.93 16.73
CA ALA A 45 4.51 1.37 15.73
C ALA A 45 5.11 1.44 14.31
N VAL A 46 6.35 1.94 14.18
CA VAL A 46 7.06 1.95 12.88
C VAL A 46 7.40 0.53 12.43
N SER A 47 7.85 -0.34 13.35
CA SER A 47 8.11 -1.75 13.04
C SER A 47 6.85 -2.48 12.59
N ASN A 48 5.69 -2.19 13.18
CA ASN A 48 4.41 -2.78 12.79
C ASN A 48 4.01 -2.33 11.37
N ALA A 49 4.11 -1.03 11.08
CA ALA A 49 3.79 -0.50 9.75
C ALA A 49 4.68 -1.09 8.63
N ILE A 50 5.97 -1.29 8.88
CA ILE A 50 6.88 -1.93 7.92
C ILE A 50 6.62 -3.44 7.85
N GLY A 51 6.44 -4.09 8.99
CA GLY A 51 6.24 -5.54 9.11
C GLY A 51 4.98 -6.03 8.41
N SER A 52 3.84 -5.36 8.60
CA SER A 52 2.57 -5.73 7.96
C SER A 52 2.67 -5.67 6.44
N ASN A 53 3.29 -4.64 5.86
CA ASN A 53 3.49 -4.54 4.41
C ASN A 53 4.40 -5.65 3.86
N VAL A 54 5.48 -5.99 4.57
CA VAL A 54 6.37 -7.10 4.19
C VAL A 54 5.64 -8.44 4.25
N PHE A 55 4.83 -8.65 5.29
CA PHE A 55 4.00 -9.83 5.46
C PHE A 55 2.95 -9.96 4.36
N ASP A 56 2.27 -8.88 4.00
CA ASP A 56 1.26 -8.85 2.93
C ASP A 56 1.88 -9.21 1.56
N ILE A 57 3.08 -8.72 1.26
CA ILE A 57 3.77 -9.06 0.02
C ILE A 57 4.21 -10.54 0.02
N LEU A 58 4.82 -11.02 1.11
CA LEU A 58 5.36 -12.38 1.16
C LEU A 58 4.25 -13.43 1.24
N LEU A 59 3.28 -13.25 2.13
CA LEU A 59 2.22 -14.23 2.37
C LEU A 59 0.95 -13.96 1.57
N GLY A 60 0.60 -12.70 1.32
CA GLY A 60 -0.59 -12.36 0.53
C GLY A 60 -0.38 -12.53 -0.97
N LEU A 61 0.81 -12.19 -1.48
CA LEU A 61 1.17 -12.31 -2.89
C LEU A 61 2.10 -13.51 -3.17
N GLY A 62 3.21 -13.63 -2.45
CA GLY A 62 4.25 -14.64 -2.72
C GLY A 62 3.81 -16.09 -2.50
N LEU A 63 3.09 -16.35 -1.41
CA LEU A 63 2.66 -17.71 -1.06
C LEU A 63 1.61 -18.28 -2.05
N PRO A 64 0.51 -17.58 -2.39
CA PRO A 64 -0.44 -18.07 -3.38
C PRO A 64 0.17 -18.22 -4.77
N TRP A 65 1.08 -17.32 -5.15
CA TRP A 65 1.75 -17.40 -6.44
C TRP A 65 2.69 -18.61 -6.52
N SER A 66 3.56 -18.80 -5.53
CA SER A 66 4.46 -19.96 -5.47
C SER A 66 3.68 -21.28 -5.42
N LEU A 67 2.61 -21.34 -4.63
CA LEU A 67 1.75 -22.52 -4.55
C LEU A 67 1.07 -22.81 -5.90
N SER A 68 0.58 -21.78 -6.59
CA SER A 68 -0.04 -21.94 -7.91
C SER A 68 0.95 -22.44 -8.95
N CYS A 69 2.19 -21.94 -8.95
CA CYS A 69 3.25 -22.41 -9.83
C CYS A 69 3.60 -23.89 -9.56
N ILE A 70 3.64 -24.31 -8.29
CA ILE A 70 3.92 -25.71 -7.91
C ILE A 70 2.77 -26.64 -8.30
N VAL A 71 1.52 -26.26 -8.04
CA VAL A 71 0.34 -27.11 -8.26
C VAL A 71 0.00 -27.23 -9.75
N TYR A 72 0.03 -26.12 -10.49
CA TYR A 72 -0.41 -26.10 -11.89
C TYR A 72 0.76 -26.22 -12.89
N GLY A 73 2.01 -26.12 -12.43
CA GLY A 73 3.21 -26.32 -13.25
C GLY A 73 3.36 -25.33 -14.41
N LYS A 74 2.61 -24.22 -14.38
CA LYS A 74 2.58 -23.19 -15.43
C LYS A 74 2.91 -21.82 -14.84
N PRO A 75 3.67 -20.98 -15.56
CA PRO A 75 3.86 -19.60 -15.15
C PRO A 75 2.52 -18.86 -15.17
N VAL A 76 2.21 -18.16 -14.08
CA VAL A 76 1.06 -17.26 -14.01
C VAL A 76 1.41 -15.98 -14.79
N PRO A 77 0.67 -15.65 -15.86
CA PRO A 77 0.92 -14.42 -16.61
C PRO A 77 0.63 -13.20 -15.72
N VAL A 78 1.54 -12.25 -15.73
CA VAL A 78 1.40 -10.97 -15.03
C VAL A 78 1.28 -9.89 -16.11
N ASP A 79 0.16 -9.16 -16.11
CA ASP A 79 -0.02 -8.02 -17.01
C ASP A 79 0.95 -6.91 -16.62
N ALA A 80 1.97 -6.70 -17.46
CA ALA A 80 3.10 -5.84 -17.19
C ALA A 80 2.94 -4.39 -17.69
N ASP A 81 1.86 -4.09 -18.40
CA ASP A 81 1.71 -2.82 -19.13
C ASP A 81 1.80 -1.58 -18.22
N ASN A 82 1.42 -1.70 -16.94
CA ASN A 82 1.49 -0.59 -15.96
C ASN A 82 2.54 -0.82 -14.85
N LEU A 83 3.30 -1.92 -14.90
CA LEU A 83 4.23 -2.30 -13.83
C LEU A 83 5.42 -1.32 -13.70
N GLU A 84 5.88 -0.75 -14.82
CA GLU A 84 6.95 0.25 -14.83
C GLU A 84 6.53 1.55 -14.13
N GLY A 85 5.33 2.06 -14.44
CA GLY A 85 4.80 3.27 -13.80
C GLY A 85 4.55 3.09 -12.30
N LEU A 86 3.96 1.96 -11.91
CA LEU A 86 3.69 1.63 -10.51
C LEU A 86 4.98 1.45 -9.69
N SER A 87 6.01 0.84 -10.28
CA SER A 87 7.29 0.65 -9.59
C SER A 87 8.03 1.97 -9.38
N ILE A 88 8.06 2.87 -10.37
CA ILE A 88 8.64 4.22 -10.22
C ILE A 88 7.95 4.98 -9.08
N ILE A 89 6.62 4.93 -9.03
CA ILE A 89 5.82 5.54 -7.98
C ILE A 89 6.17 4.95 -6.60
N LEU A 90 6.23 3.63 -6.47
CA LEU A 90 6.61 2.95 -5.23
C LEU A 90 8.02 3.35 -4.74
N PHE A 91 9.01 3.32 -5.63
CA PHE A 91 10.37 3.72 -5.27
C PHE A 91 10.48 5.20 -4.89
N SER A 92 9.76 6.08 -5.59
CA SER A 92 9.74 7.51 -5.29
C SER A 92 9.14 7.81 -3.92
N THR A 93 8.04 7.14 -3.55
CA THR A 93 7.39 7.32 -2.25
C THR A 93 8.25 6.78 -1.11
N LEU A 94 8.89 5.62 -1.28
CA LEU A 94 9.86 5.09 -0.32
C LEU A 94 11.06 6.04 -0.12
N ALA A 95 11.62 6.57 -1.22
CA ALA A 95 12.73 7.52 -1.16
C ALA A 95 12.34 8.81 -0.43
N ALA A 96 11.15 9.35 -0.71
CA ALA A 96 10.64 10.56 -0.05
C ALA A 96 10.46 10.35 1.46
N VAL A 97 9.83 9.24 1.87
CA VAL A 97 9.64 8.90 3.30
C VAL A 97 10.97 8.74 4.02
N TYR A 98 11.92 8.03 3.40
CA TYR A 98 13.26 7.84 3.97
C TYR A 98 14.03 9.17 4.11
N LEU A 99 14.01 10.01 3.08
CA LEU A 99 14.70 11.30 3.07
C LEU A 99 14.14 12.26 4.13
N VAL A 100 12.81 12.35 4.28
CA VAL A 100 12.18 13.17 5.34
C VAL A 100 12.54 12.64 6.73
N THR A 101 12.61 11.31 6.90
CA THR A 101 12.99 10.68 8.18
C THR A 101 14.46 10.96 8.53
N LEU A 102 15.35 10.91 7.53
CA LEU A 102 16.77 11.26 7.68
C LEU A 102 16.97 12.73 8.08
N LEU A 103 16.31 13.66 7.39
CA LEU A 103 16.37 15.09 7.70
C LEU A 103 15.81 15.41 9.09
N SER A 104 14.92 14.57 9.60
CA SER A 104 14.34 14.69 10.93
C SER A 104 15.16 14.00 12.02
N GLY A 105 16.33 13.45 11.68
CA GLY A 105 17.22 12.75 12.62
C GLY A 105 16.60 11.50 13.23
N PHE A 106 15.81 10.75 12.46
CA PHE A 106 15.07 9.56 12.90
C PHE A 106 14.09 9.81 14.08
N LYS A 107 13.66 11.06 14.27
CA LYS A 107 12.65 11.41 15.28
C LYS A 107 11.30 11.65 14.61
N LEU A 108 10.33 10.78 14.88
CA LEU A 108 8.94 11.01 14.49
C LEU A 108 8.33 12.09 15.40
N THR A 109 8.24 13.32 14.88
CA THR A 109 7.54 14.43 15.54
C THR A 109 6.19 14.71 14.86
N LYS A 110 5.31 15.46 15.53
CA LYS A 110 4.02 15.87 14.95
C LYS A 110 4.19 16.62 13.62
N CYS A 111 5.25 17.41 13.47
CA CYS A 111 5.57 18.09 12.20
C CYS A 111 5.90 17.08 11.09
N VAL A 112 6.72 16.06 11.38
CA VAL A 112 7.07 15.01 10.40
C VAL A 112 5.83 14.23 9.99
N GLY A 113 4.95 13.90 10.94
CA GLY A 113 3.65 13.30 10.64
C GLY A 113 2.78 14.16 9.73
N ALA A 114 2.71 15.48 9.97
CA ALA A 114 1.97 16.41 9.12
C ALA A 114 2.54 16.52 7.70
N ILE A 115 3.88 16.45 7.57
CA ILE A 115 4.57 16.41 6.26
C ILE A 115 4.20 15.11 5.52
N PHE A 116 4.20 13.95 6.20
CA PHE A 116 3.78 12.69 5.59
C PHE A 116 2.32 12.69 5.15
N PHE A 117 1.41 13.21 5.97
CA PHE A 117 0.00 13.37 5.56
C PHE A 117 -0.13 14.29 4.34
N SER A 118 0.58 15.41 4.31
CA SER A 118 0.57 16.33 3.17
C SER A 118 1.06 15.65 1.89
N PHE A 119 2.20 14.94 1.95
CA PHE A 119 2.70 14.17 0.81
C PHE A 119 1.73 13.09 0.36
N TYR A 120 1.10 12.37 1.30
CA TYR A 120 0.11 11.35 0.99
C TYR A 120 -1.11 11.93 0.26
N PHE A 121 -1.64 13.07 0.72
CA PHE A 121 -2.76 13.73 0.03
C PHE A 121 -2.40 14.21 -1.37
N ILE A 122 -1.22 14.82 -1.54
CA ILE A 122 -0.72 15.24 -2.86
C ILE A 122 -0.59 14.02 -3.77
N PHE A 123 0.00 12.95 -3.26
CA PHE A 123 0.20 11.69 -3.99
C PHE A 123 -1.12 11.04 -4.42
N VAL A 124 -2.07 10.91 -3.51
CA VAL A 124 -3.41 10.35 -3.81
C VAL A 124 -4.13 11.22 -4.83
N THR A 125 -4.08 12.54 -4.67
CA THR A 125 -4.70 13.48 -5.62
C THR A 125 -4.08 13.35 -7.01
N TYR A 126 -2.75 13.26 -7.09
CA TYR A 126 -2.03 13.03 -8.36
C TYR A 126 -2.43 11.71 -9.02
N ASN A 127 -2.47 10.60 -8.26
CA ASN A 127 -2.87 9.30 -8.81
C ASN A 127 -4.33 9.31 -9.29
N LEU A 128 -5.24 9.90 -8.52
CA LEU A 128 -6.64 10.03 -8.95
C LEU A 128 -6.76 10.86 -10.22
N LEU A 129 -6.06 11.99 -10.33
CA LEU A 129 -6.05 12.83 -11.54
C LEU A 129 -5.51 12.09 -12.78
N HIS A 130 -4.47 11.28 -12.59
CA HIS A 130 -3.88 10.45 -13.64
C HIS A 130 -4.85 9.34 -14.08
N GLU A 131 -5.46 8.62 -13.13
CA GLU A 131 -6.44 7.55 -13.38
C GLU A 131 -7.68 8.07 -14.11
N PHE A 132 -8.21 9.25 -13.71
CA PHE A 132 -9.38 9.87 -14.34
C PHE A 132 -9.06 10.57 -15.69
N ARG A 133 -7.88 10.33 -16.29
CA ARG A 133 -7.47 10.87 -17.61
C ARG A 133 -7.51 12.40 -17.74
N TYR A 134 -7.46 13.12 -16.63
CA TYR A 134 -7.44 14.59 -16.66
C TYR A 134 -6.06 15.17 -17.02
N ILE A 135 -5.01 14.36 -16.88
CA ILE A 135 -3.64 14.69 -17.33
C ILE A 135 -3.12 13.47 -18.09
N ASN A 136 -3.10 13.54 -19.42
CA ASN A 136 -2.46 12.53 -20.27
C ASN A 136 -1.00 12.95 -20.49
N PHE A 137 -0.06 12.23 -19.90
CA PHE A 137 1.33 12.16 -20.38
C PHE A 137 1.84 10.74 -20.23
#